data_AF-A0A804RIV7-F1
#
_entry.id   AF-A0A804RIV7-F1
#
_cell.length_a   1.000
_cell.length_b   1.000
_cell.length_c   1.000
_cell.angle_alpha   90.00
_cell.angle_beta   90.00
_cell.angle_gamma   90.00
#
_symmetry.space_group_name_H-M   'P 1'
#
loop_
_entity.id
_entity.type
_entity.pdbx_description
1 polymer ?
#
loop_
_entity_poly.entity_id
_entity_poly.type
_entity_poly.pdbx_seq_one_letter_code
_entity_poly.pdbx_strand_id
1 'polypeptide(L)'
;MDLSAVQAALSDKSYTAVASLCDELLLQAASKGTNTDEWPYSVHLLAHLYINDLYAIRRPCPRFFPILLMPWCCCDLGVSRNSARFFWKSLPQEVKDTRPELAAVWRIGQCLWNRDYAGVNTAAQGFEWGPDLTEFITAFLEIW
;
A
#
# COMPACT_ATOMS: atom_id res chain seq x y z
N MET A 1 19.77 -8.82 2.89
CA MET A 1 19.52 -7.77 1.87
C MET A 1 19.64 -6.43 2.56
N ASP A 2 20.19 -5.40 1.91
CA ASP A 2 20.34 -4.09 2.57
C ASP A 2 19.03 -3.29 2.47
N LEU A 3 18.34 -3.13 3.60
CA LEU A 3 17.09 -2.38 3.73
C LEU A 3 17.32 -0.99 4.36
N SER A 4 18.58 -0.57 4.53
CA SER A 4 18.93 0.71 5.15
C SER A 4 18.27 1.90 4.45
N ALA A 5 18.19 1.88 3.12
CA ALA A 5 17.52 2.92 2.33
C ALA A 5 16.02 3.02 2.66
N VAL A 6 15.35 1.89 2.87
CA VAL A 6 13.92 1.84 3.26
C VAL A 6 13.75 2.36 4.68
N GLN A 7 14.59 1.94 5.62
CA GLN A 7 14.56 2.43 7.01
C GLN A 7 14.88 3.92 7.11
N ALA A 8 15.82 4.43 6.30
CA ALA A 8 16.12 5.84 6.21
C ALA A 8 14.91 6.63 5.69
N ALA A 9 14.23 6.15 4.64
CA ALA A 9 13.03 6.79 4.11
C ALA A 9 11.85 6.77 5.10
N LEU A 10 11.69 5.69 5.87
CA LEU A 10 10.71 5.60 6.96
C LEU A 10 11.03 6.62 8.07
N SER A 11 12.30 6.72 8.47
CA SER A 11 12.77 7.68 9.48
C SER A 11 12.59 9.14 9.03
N ASP A 12 12.79 9.40 7.74
CA ASP A 12 12.58 10.72 7.11
C ASP A 12 11.09 11.01 6.82
N LYS A 13 10.18 10.07 7.12
CA LYS A 13 8.74 10.13 6.83
C LYS A 13 8.43 10.31 5.33
N SER A 14 9.37 9.93 4.47
CA SER A 14 9.26 10.03 3.01
C SER A 14 8.59 8.78 2.43
N TYR A 15 7.36 8.53 2.87
CA TYR A 15 6.61 7.32 2.53
C TYR A 15 6.30 7.15 1.04
N THR A 16 6.27 8.25 0.28
CA THR A 16 6.08 8.19 -1.18
C THR A 16 7.28 7.60 -1.93
N ALA A 17 8.49 7.70 -1.37
CA ALA A 17 9.68 7.11 -1.97
C ALA A 17 9.82 5.62 -1.65
N VAL A 18 9.21 5.17 -0.54
CA VAL A 18 9.33 3.79 -0.04
C VAL A 18 8.89 2.76 -1.07
N ALA A 19 7.77 2.98 -1.78
CA ALA A 19 7.30 2.00 -2.76
C ALA A 19 8.30 1.79 -3.90
N SER A 20 8.84 2.88 -4.47
CA SER A 20 9.82 2.80 -5.55
C SER A 20 11.13 2.16 -5.11
N LEU A 21 11.59 2.46 -3.88
CA LEU A 21 12.75 1.81 -3.29
C LEU A 21 12.52 0.31 -3.09
N CYS A 22 11.34 -0.08 -2.59
CA CYS A 22 10.96 -1.48 -2.45
C CYS A 22 10.87 -2.21 -3.79
N ASP A 23 10.30 -1.60 -4.83
CA ASP A 23 10.22 -2.19 -6.17
C ASP A 23 11.62 -2.42 -6.77
N GLU A 24 12.51 -1.44 -6.67
CA GLU A 24 13.89 -1.54 -7.17
C GLU A 24 14.68 -2.63 -6.44
N LEU A 25 14.61 -2.63 -5.11
CA LEU A 25 15.27 -3.64 -4.30
C LEU A 25 14.69 -5.04 -4.62
N LEU A 26 13.37 -5.19 -4.74
CA LEU A 26 12.75 -6.47 -5.09
C LEU A 26 13.24 -6.98 -6.46
N LEU A 27 13.38 -6.09 -7.45
CA LEU A 27 13.94 -6.44 -8.75
C LEU A 27 15.41 -6.88 -8.65
N GLN A 28 16.21 -6.19 -7.82
CA GLN A 28 17.59 -6.60 -7.56
C GLN A 28 17.67 -7.96 -6.86
N ALA A 29 16.75 -8.25 -5.92
CA ALA A 29 16.67 -9.56 -5.28
C ALA A 29 16.36 -10.66 -6.28
N ALA A 30 15.38 -10.43 -7.15
CA ALA A 30 15.02 -11.37 -8.21
C ALA A 30 16.19 -11.62 -9.17
N SER A 31 16.93 -10.57 -9.56
CA SER A 31 18.11 -10.70 -10.42
C SER A 31 19.27 -11.43 -9.75
N LYS A 32 19.46 -11.27 -8.44
CA LYS A 32 20.54 -11.92 -7.68
C LYS A 32 20.16 -13.31 -7.16
N GLY A 33 18.90 -13.71 -7.32
CA GLY A 33 18.36 -14.96 -6.75
C GLY A 33 18.38 -15.00 -5.23
N THR A 34 18.39 -13.84 -4.56
CA THR A 34 18.36 -13.78 -3.09
C THR A 34 16.98 -14.16 -2.58
N ASN A 35 16.95 -14.97 -1.53
CA ASN A 35 15.69 -15.37 -0.91
C ASN A 35 14.95 -14.16 -0.35
N THR A 36 13.66 -14.05 -0.67
CA THR A 36 12.79 -12.93 -0.26
C THR A 36 12.02 -13.23 1.03
N ASP A 37 12.29 -14.35 1.70
CA ASP A 37 11.60 -14.72 2.93
C ASP A 37 11.66 -13.62 4.00
N GLU A 38 12.77 -12.89 4.15
CA GLU A 38 12.91 -11.79 5.13
C GLU A 38 12.39 -10.43 4.63
N TRP A 39 11.76 -10.38 3.45
CA TRP A 39 11.33 -9.12 2.85
C TRP A 39 10.21 -8.44 3.65
N PRO A 40 10.22 -7.10 3.83
CA PRO A 40 9.17 -6.37 4.53
C PRO A 40 7.91 -6.21 3.66
N TYR A 41 7.20 -7.32 3.42
CA TYR A 41 5.99 -7.34 2.58
C TYR A 41 4.90 -6.39 3.08
N SER A 42 4.74 -6.26 4.40
CA SER A 42 3.74 -5.37 5.03
C SER A 42 4.01 -3.90 4.67
N VAL A 43 5.27 -3.45 4.81
CA VAL A 43 5.70 -2.08 4.47
C VAL A 43 5.56 -1.83 2.97
N HIS A 44 5.97 -2.80 2.15
CA HIS A 44 5.87 -2.68 0.69
C HIS A 44 4.41 -2.53 0.26
N LEU A 45 3.51 -3.38 0.79
CA LEU A 45 2.09 -3.29 0.50
C LEU A 45 1.48 -1.97 0.98
N LEU A 46 1.83 -1.53 2.19
CA LEU A 46 1.34 -0.26 2.76
C LEU A 46 1.84 0.95 1.96
N ALA A 47 3.08 0.94 1.46
CA ALA A 47 3.60 2.00 0.62
C ALA A 47 2.84 2.12 -0.72
N HIS A 48 2.51 0.98 -1.34
CA HIS A 48 1.62 0.99 -2.52
C HIS A 48 0.23 1.54 -2.18
N LEU A 49 -0.33 1.23 -1.01
CA LEU A 49 -1.61 1.81 -0.57
C LEU A 49 -1.49 3.33 -0.33
N TYR A 50 -0.43 3.78 0.34
CA TYR A 50 -0.16 5.18 0.67
C TYR A 50 -0.08 6.07 -0.58
N ILE A 51 0.69 5.65 -1.59
CA ILE A 51 0.81 6.38 -2.87
C ILE A 51 -0.55 6.45 -3.57
N ASN A 52 -1.32 5.36 -3.56
CA ASN A 52 -2.62 5.28 -4.21
C ASN A 52 -3.65 6.26 -3.63
N ASP A 53 -3.68 6.42 -2.31
CA ASP A 53 -4.64 7.30 -1.64
C ASP A 53 -4.31 8.79 -1.82
N LEU A 54 -3.03 9.17 -1.79
CA LEU A 54 -2.62 10.55 -2.11
C LEU A 54 -3.08 10.99 -3.51
N TYR A 55 -3.05 10.09 -4.49
CA TYR A 55 -3.53 10.39 -5.84
C TYR A 55 -5.07 10.43 -5.93
N ALA A 56 -5.79 9.69 -5.09
CA ALA A 56 -7.25 9.73 -5.02
C ALA A 56 -7.78 11.06 -4.44
N ILE A 57 -7.06 11.65 -3.47
CA ILE A 57 -7.43 12.93 -2.83
C ILE A 57 -7.09 14.14 -3.72
N ARG A 58 -5.96 14.10 -4.46
CA ARG A 58 -5.46 15.24 -5.24
C ARG A 58 -6.18 15.51 -6.57
N ARG A 59 -7.21 14.74 -6.94
CA ARG A 59 -8.04 15.04 -8.12
C ARG A 59 -9.51 15.23 -7.73
N PRO A 60 -10.02 16.47 -7.66
CA PRO A 60 -11.46 16.67 -7.52
C PRO A 60 -12.15 16.17 -8.80
N CYS A 61 -12.97 15.11 -8.69
CA CYS A 61 -13.86 14.73 -9.79
C CYS A 61 -14.82 15.90 -10.06
N PRO A 62 -14.92 16.42 -11.30
CA PRO A 62 -15.98 17.36 -11.64
C PRO A 62 -17.29 16.58 -11.66
N ARG A 63 -18.08 16.75 -10.60
CA ARG A 63 -19.31 16.00 -10.34
C ARG A 63 -20.46 16.52 -11.19
N PHE A 64 -20.34 16.59 -12.52
CA PHE A 64 -21.47 16.87 -13.42
C PHE A 64 -21.07 16.50 -14.84
N PHE A 65 -21.54 15.38 -15.40
CA PHE A 65 -21.93 15.23 -16.82
C PHE A 65 -22.64 13.85 -17.01
N PRO A 66 -23.63 13.72 -17.92
CA PRO A 66 -24.61 12.65 -17.91
C PRO A 66 -24.15 11.37 -18.65
N ILE A 67 -24.90 10.31 -18.38
CA ILE A 67 -24.47 8.91 -18.24
C ILE A 67 -24.22 8.11 -19.54
N LEU A 68 -24.39 8.65 -20.75
CA LEU A 68 -24.68 7.75 -21.89
C LEU A 68 -23.69 7.66 -23.06
N LEU A 69 -22.55 8.34 -23.08
CA LEU A 69 -21.55 8.14 -24.14
C LEU A 69 -20.12 8.36 -23.64
N MET A 70 -19.49 7.33 -23.09
CA MET A 70 -18.03 7.12 -23.17
C MET A 70 -17.64 5.80 -22.48
N PRO A 71 -16.99 4.84 -23.18
CA PRO A 71 -16.51 3.60 -22.57
C PRO A 71 -15.26 3.79 -21.69
N TRP A 72 -14.71 5.00 -21.60
CA TRP A 72 -13.52 5.33 -20.84
C TRP A 72 -13.61 6.76 -20.32
N CYS A 73 -14.11 6.94 -19.10
CA CYS A 73 -13.89 8.16 -18.37
C CYS A 73 -12.45 8.10 -17.80
N CYS A 74 -11.62 9.11 -18.09
CA CYS A 74 -10.23 9.20 -17.66
C CYS A 74 -10.02 9.29 -16.12
N CYS A 75 -11.10 9.09 -15.33
CA CYS A 75 -11.07 9.04 -13.87
C CYS A 75 -10.95 7.61 -13.31
N ASP A 76 -11.03 6.58 -14.17
CA ASP A 76 -10.44 5.29 -13.84
C ASP A 76 -8.91 5.40 -13.94
N LEU A 77 -8.30 6.04 -12.94
CA LEU A 77 -6.89 5.79 -12.58
C LEU A 77 -6.78 4.37 -12.00
N GLY A 78 -7.17 3.37 -12.81
CA GLY A 78 -7.13 1.94 -12.52
C GLY A 78 -5.74 1.33 -12.65
N VAL A 79 -4.68 2.14 -12.73
CA VAL A 79 -3.33 1.63 -12.96
C VAL A 79 -2.61 1.29 -11.65
N SER A 80 -2.83 2.04 -10.56
CA SER A 80 -2.00 1.90 -9.36
C SER A 80 -2.67 1.14 -8.19
N ARG A 81 -4.02 1.16 -8.07
CA ARG A 81 -4.76 0.28 -7.15
C ARG A 81 -4.57 -1.22 -7.48
N ASN A 82 -4.24 -1.48 -8.74
CA ASN A 82 -3.98 -2.81 -9.24
C ASN A 82 -2.65 -3.35 -8.72
N SER A 83 -1.64 -2.51 -8.48
CA SER A 83 -0.32 -2.95 -8.00
C SER A 83 -0.40 -3.64 -6.63
N ALA A 84 -1.06 -3.04 -5.64
CA ALA A 84 -1.27 -3.66 -4.33
C ALA A 84 -2.10 -4.96 -4.43
N ARG A 85 -3.12 -5.00 -5.30
CA ARG A 85 -3.94 -6.20 -5.53
C ARG A 85 -3.17 -7.32 -6.20
N PHE A 86 -2.38 -6.99 -7.22
CA PHE A 86 -1.52 -7.93 -7.92
C PHE A 86 -0.45 -8.46 -6.96
N PHE A 87 0.18 -7.58 -6.19
CA PHE A 87 1.15 -7.97 -5.17
C PHE A 87 0.56 -8.97 -4.16
N TRP A 88 -0.60 -8.67 -3.58
CA TRP A 88 -1.29 -9.61 -2.68
C TRP A 88 -1.63 -10.94 -3.35
N LYS A 89 -2.07 -10.94 -4.61
CA LYS A 89 -2.35 -12.18 -5.35
C LYS A 89 -1.08 -12.98 -5.65
N SER A 90 0.03 -12.31 -5.90
CA SER A 90 1.33 -12.94 -6.19
C SER A 90 1.99 -13.53 -4.94
N LEU A 91 1.59 -13.11 -3.74
CA LEU A 91 2.17 -13.64 -2.50
C LEU A 91 1.69 -15.07 -2.21
N PRO A 92 2.61 -15.99 -1.84
CA PRO A 92 2.25 -17.34 -1.41
C PRO A 92 1.31 -17.31 -0.20
N GLN A 93 0.50 -18.35 -0.05
CA GLN A 93 -0.40 -18.45 1.09
C GLN A 93 0.38 -18.57 2.40
N GLU A 94 1.54 -19.24 2.40
CA GLU A 94 2.38 -19.36 3.59
C GLU A 94 2.79 -18.00 4.15
N VAL A 95 3.10 -17.02 3.29
CA VAL A 95 3.49 -15.66 3.71
C VAL A 95 2.31 -14.92 4.35
N LYS A 96 1.11 -15.13 3.83
CA LYS A 96 -0.13 -14.52 4.35
C LYS A 96 -0.50 -15.06 5.73
N ASP A 97 -0.35 -16.36 5.92
CA ASP A 97 -0.71 -17.02 7.18
C ASP A 97 0.38 -16.82 8.26
N THR A 98 1.64 -16.74 7.86
CA THR A 98 2.77 -16.49 8.77
C THR A 98 2.78 -15.07 9.31
N ARG A 99 2.22 -14.10 8.57
CA ARG A 99 2.32 -12.66 8.88
C ARG A 99 0.95 -12.01 9.01
N PRO A 100 0.38 -11.96 10.22
CA PRO A 100 -0.92 -11.35 10.42
C PRO A 100 -0.91 -9.83 10.18
N GLU A 101 0.26 -9.17 10.30
CA GLU A 101 0.47 -7.77 9.91
C GLU A 101 0.08 -7.51 8.45
N LEU A 102 0.53 -8.37 7.54
CA LEU A 102 0.28 -8.24 6.11
C LEU A 102 -1.22 -8.36 5.82
N ALA A 103 -1.90 -9.30 6.48
CA ALA A 103 -3.34 -9.47 6.40
C ALA A 103 -4.09 -8.24 6.95
N ALA A 104 -3.62 -7.63 8.03
CA ALA A 104 -4.19 -6.40 8.58
C ALA A 104 -4.03 -5.21 7.61
N VAL A 105 -2.85 -5.04 7.00
CA VAL A 105 -2.63 -4.00 5.96
C VAL A 105 -3.56 -4.21 4.77
N TRP A 106 -3.76 -5.47 4.36
CA TRP A 106 -4.70 -5.79 3.30
C TRP A 106 -6.15 -5.44 3.67
N ARG A 107 -6.58 -5.68 4.91
CA ARG A 107 -7.91 -5.28 5.39
C ARG A 107 -8.11 -3.76 5.33
N ILE A 108 -7.10 -2.98 5.70
CA ILE A 108 -7.11 -1.51 5.53
C ILE A 108 -7.34 -1.16 4.05
N GLY A 109 -6.58 -1.79 3.14
CA GLY A 109 -6.77 -1.68 1.69
C GLY A 109 -8.20 -1.99 1.22
N GLN A 110 -8.83 -3.03 1.76
CA GLN A 110 -10.20 -3.41 1.43
C GLN A 110 -11.22 -2.35 1.88
N CYS A 111 -11.10 -1.81 3.08
CA CYS A 111 -11.94 -0.72 3.58
C CYS A 111 -11.82 0.53 2.71
N LEU A 112 -10.59 0.89 2.31
CA LEU A 112 -10.32 2.02 1.41
C LEU A 112 -11.02 1.85 0.05
N TRP A 113 -11.03 0.65 -0.51
CA TRP A 113 -11.70 0.41 -1.80
C TRP A 113 -13.21 0.56 -1.73
N ASN A 114 -13.80 0.24 -0.58
CA ASN A 114 -15.22 0.44 -0.30
C ASN A 114 -15.52 1.89 0.13
N ARG A 115 -14.50 2.76 0.21
CA ARG A 115 -14.58 4.14 0.73
C ARG A 115 -15.10 4.20 2.17
N ASP A 116 -14.82 3.16 2.96
CA ASP A 116 -15.21 3.07 4.36
C ASP A 116 -14.05 3.51 5.25
N TYR A 117 -13.94 4.82 5.47
CA TYR A 117 -12.87 5.43 6.28
C TYR A 117 -12.99 5.11 7.78
N ALA A 118 -14.21 4.89 8.27
CA ALA A 118 -14.44 4.44 9.65
C ALA A 118 -13.92 3.01 9.85
N GLY A 119 -14.15 2.16 8.85
CA GLY A 119 -13.60 0.80 8.79
C GLY A 119 -12.07 0.78 8.74
N VAL A 120 -11.44 1.74 8.05
CA VAL A 120 -9.96 1.87 8.01
C VAL A 120 -9.38 2.09 9.41
N ASN A 121 -9.90 3.07 10.15
CA ASN A 121 -9.44 3.33 11.52
C ASN A 121 -9.68 2.12 12.43
N THR A 122 -10.82 1.46 12.31
CA THR A 122 -11.14 0.25 13.08
C THR A 122 -10.19 -0.90 12.75
N ALA A 123 -9.87 -1.10 11.47
CA ALA A 123 -8.95 -2.14 11.03
C ALA A 123 -7.51 -1.85 11.45
N ALA A 124 -7.09 -0.59 11.42
CA ALA A 124 -5.78 -0.15 11.88
C ALA A 124 -5.65 -0.27 13.40
N GLN A 125 -6.64 0.16 14.18
CA GLN A 125 -6.61 0.05 15.65
C GLN A 125 -6.82 -1.37 16.16
N GLY A 126 -7.48 -2.22 15.38
CA GLY A 126 -7.75 -3.62 15.72
C GLY A 126 -6.52 -4.54 15.64
N PHE A 127 -5.35 -4.03 15.25
CA PHE A 127 -4.11 -4.79 15.12
C PHE A 127 -2.97 -4.08 15.86
N GLU A 128 -2.17 -4.83 16.62
CA GLU A 128 -0.98 -4.30 17.29
C GLU A 128 0.20 -4.30 16.32
N TRP A 129 0.58 -3.10 15.86
CA TRP A 129 1.69 -2.91 14.93
C TRP A 129 3.03 -2.82 15.65
N GLY A 130 4.10 -3.27 15.00
CA GLY A 130 5.46 -2.97 15.44
C GLY A 130 5.73 -1.44 15.44
N PRO A 131 6.73 -0.96 16.18
CA PRO A 131 7.03 0.47 16.32
C PRO A 131 7.25 1.17 14.96
N ASP A 132 7.98 0.52 14.05
CA ASP A 132 8.27 1.07 12.72
C ASP A 132 7.02 1.20 11.84
N LEU A 133 6.10 0.24 11.91
CA LEU A 133 4.84 0.25 11.17
C LEU A 133 3.80 1.18 11.81
N THR A 134 3.83 1.32 13.14
CA THR A 134 2.90 2.17 13.88
C THR A 134 3.04 3.63 13.45
N GLU A 135 4.27 4.13 13.33
CA GLU A 135 4.50 5.51 12.88
C GLU A 135 4.00 5.71 11.44
N PHE A 136 4.25 4.75 10.56
CA PHE A 136 3.79 4.81 9.18
C PHE A 136 2.25 4.77 9.09
N ILE A 137 1.60 3.89 9.83
CA ILE A 137 0.13 3.80 9.85
C ILE A 137 -0.49 5.04 10.47
N THR A 138 0.10 5.58 11.53
CA THR A 138 -0.37 6.83 12.13
C THR A 138 -0.32 7.97 11.12
N ALA A 139 0.81 8.14 10.44
CA ALA A 139 0.93 9.13 9.36
C ALA A 139 -0.03 8.87 8.19
N PHE A 140 -0.33 7.61 7.90
CA PHE A 140 -1.33 7.24 6.90
C PHE A 140 -2.76 7.59 7.34
N LEU A 141 -3.10 7.41 8.62
CA LEU A 141 -4.40 7.78 9.17
C LEU A 141 -4.58 9.30 9.26
N GLU A 142 -3.52 10.05 9.50
CA GLU A 142 -3.54 11.54 9.51
C GLU A 142 -3.91 12.16 8.16
N ILE A 143 -3.89 11.39 7.06
CA ILE A 143 -4.28 11.86 5.73
C ILE A 143 -5.81 12.01 5.60
N TRP A 144 -6.60 11.39 6.50
CA TRP A 144 -8.06 11.28 6.42
C TRP A 144 -8.82 11.94 7.56
#